data_AF-A0A534NYU0-F1
#
_entry.id   AF-A0A534NYU0-F1
#
_cell.length_a   1.000
_cell.length_b   1.000
_cell.length_c   1.000
_cell.angle_alpha   90.00
_cell.angle_beta   90.00
_cell.angle_gamma   90.00
#
_symmetry.space_group_name_H-M   'P 1'
#
loop_
_entity.id
_entity.type
_entity.pdbx_description
1 polymer ?
#
loop_
_entity_poly.entity_id
_entity_poly.type
_entity_poly.pdbx_seq_one_letter_code
_entity_poly.pdbx_strand_id
1 'polypeptide(L)'
;MPAKTPSKKPAAARKPAAKKSTTPHKNGANGSKARSPDLREGKQALDVEKTQSDLAAAWDHIAGLEKQLAEAKAAGSKSADLEQQLRDAQARLTTRQAELEASRAESENLREAVVRASQPPPIQARGCPKCGGKMIEYQHDVVRADRCEKCHGIFFDNGELEAVMKHHDEQLLAGKKSWYSAFFGRK
;
A
#
# COMPACT_ATOMS: atom_id res chain seq x y z
N MET A 1 -58.74 -23.75 -8.55
CA MET A 1 -57.59 -23.56 -9.45
C MET A 1 -58.09 -22.85 -10.72
N PRO A 2 -58.14 -21.51 -10.77
CA PRO A 2 -58.74 -20.80 -11.88
C PRO A 2 -57.77 -20.51 -13.05
N ALA A 3 -58.28 -20.80 -14.24
CA ALA A 3 -58.15 -20.18 -15.56
C ALA A 3 -56.89 -19.35 -15.95
N LYS A 4 -56.24 -19.80 -17.03
CA LYS A 4 -55.39 -19.00 -17.93
C LYS A 4 -56.26 -18.03 -18.74
N THR A 5 -55.88 -16.75 -18.75
CA THR A 5 -56.40 -15.71 -19.67
C THR A 5 -55.31 -15.30 -20.66
N PRO A 6 -55.62 -15.09 -21.95
CA PRO A 6 -54.70 -14.45 -22.88
C PRO A 6 -54.97 -12.94 -23.03
N SER A 7 -53.90 -12.16 -23.01
CA SER A 7 -53.89 -10.71 -23.18
C SER A 7 -54.22 -10.30 -24.61
N LYS A 8 -55.27 -9.49 -24.78
CA LYS A 8 -55.65 -8.82 -26.03
C LYS A 8 -55.06 -7.41 -26.03
N LYS A 9 -54.13 -7.11 -26.95
CA LYS A 9 -53.71 -5.74 -27.30
C LYS A 9 -54.64 -5.16 -28.38
N PRO A 10 -54.99 -3.86 -28.32
CA PRO A 10 -55.44 -3.14 -29.50
C PRO A 10 -54.38 -2.17 -30.07
N ALA A 11 -54.66 -1.80 -31.32
CA ALA A 11 -53.89 -1.12 -32.36
C ALA A 11 -53.55 0.37 -32.05
N ALA A 12 -52.41 0.91 -32.54
CA ALA A 12 -52.24 1.81 -33.72
C ALA A 12 -53.17 3.05 -33.72
N ALA A 13 -52.82 4.29 -34.04
CA ALA A 13 -51.67 5.03 -34.58
C ALA A 13 -51.86 6.51 -34.09
N ARG A 14 -50.95 7.48 -34.20
CA ARG A 14 -50.53 8.20 -35.43
C ARG A 14 -49.60 9.36 -35.01
N LYS A 15 -48.54 9.63 -35.78
CA LYS A 15 -47.69 10.84 -35.71
C LYS A 15 -48.40 12.05 -36.34
N PRO A 16 -48.02 13.30 -35.99
CA PRO A 16 -47.16 14.12 -36.88
C PRO A 16 -46.12 14.96 -36.10
N ALA A 17 -44.86 15.02 -36.52
CA ALA A 17 -44.22 15.97 -37.45
C ALA A 17 -43.78 17.33 -36.82
N ALA A 18 -42.48 17.38 -36.51
CA ALA A 18 -41.48 18.45 -36.62
C ALA A 18 -41.87 19.94 -36.43
N LYS A 19 -41.17 20.60 -35.49
CA LYS A 19 -40.69 21.99 -35.65
C LYS A 19 -39.27 22.16 -35.09
N LYS A 20 -38.46 22.90 -35.84
CA LYS A 20 -37.04 23.25 -35.64
C LYS A 20 -36.89 24.30 -34.52
N SER A 21 -35.78 24.26 -33.79
CA SER A 21 -35.18 25.43 -33.11
C SER A 21 -33.78 25.05 -32.60
N THR A 22 -32.73 25.38 -33.36
CA THR A 22 -31.82 26.51 -33.09
C THR A 22 -31.06 26.39 -31.76
N THR A 23 -29.82 25.92 -31.88
CA THR A 23 -28.75 25.99 -30.88
C THR A 23 -28.48 27.45 -30.49
N PRO A 24 -28.29 27.74 -29.19
CA PRO A 24 -27.43 28.84 -28.77
C PRO A 24 -26.20 28.26 -28.07
N HIS A 25 -25.02 28.63 -28.59
CA HIS A 25 -23.77 28.60 -27.86
C HIS A 25 -23.95 29.36 -26.53
N LYS A 26 -23.65 28.70 -25.41
CA LYS A 26 -23.23 29.37 -24.18
C LYS A 26 -21.97 28.69 -23.65
N ASN A 27 -20.86 29.38 -23.87
CA ASN A 27 -19.60 29.14 -23.18
C ASN A 27 -19.80 29.42 -21.70
N GLY A 28 -19.59 28.39 -20.87
CA GLY A 28 -19.58 28.48 -19.42
C GLY A 28 -18.59 27.48 -18.90
N ALA A 29 -17.32 27.89 -18.82
CA ALA A 29 -16.29 27.13 -18.15
C ALA A 29 -16.63 27.05 -16.66
N ASN A 30 -17.38 26.03 -16.26
CA ASN A 30 -17.52 25.69 -14.85
C ASN A 30 -16.47 24.62 -14.54
N GLY A 31 -15.24 25.09 -14.34
CA GLY A 31 -14.18 24.28 -13.77
C GLY A 31 -14.52 24.01 -12.32
N SER A 32 -15.21 22.90 -12.06
CA SER A 32 -15.24 22.27 -10.74
C SER A 32 -13.81 21.81 -10.42
N LYS A 33 -12.96 22.75 -9.98
CA LYS A 33 -11.78 22.40 -9.20
C LYS A 33 -12.30 21.78 -7.91
N ALA A 34 -12.47 20.46 -7.94
CA ALA A 34 -12.35 19.66 -6.73
C ALA A 34 -11.01 20.08 -6.10
N ARG A 35 -11.09 20.88 -5.04
CA ARG A 35 -9.93 21.29 -4.26
C ARG A 35 -9.40 19.99 -3.66
N SER A 36 -8.31 19.47 -4.21
CA SER A 36 -7.58 18.36 -3.60
C SER A 36 -7.41 18.68 -2.12
N PRO A 37 -7.79 17.79 -1.19
CA PRO A 37 -7.54 18.04 0.22
C PRO A 37 -6.04 18.20 0.40
N ASP A 38 -5.67 19.32 0.99
CA ASP A 38 -4.31 19.72 1.28
C ASP A 38 -3.72 18.69 2.27
N LEU A 39 -2.93 17.73 1.77
CA LEU A 39 -2.30 16.64 2.54
C LEU A 39 -1.18 17.15 3.48
N ARG A 40 -1.20 18.44 3.84
CA ARG A 40 -0.11 19.13 4.54
C ARG A 40 -0.42 19.46 5.99
N GLU A 41 -1.51 18.93 6.56
CA GLU A 41 -1.66 18.82 8.01
C GLU A 41 -0.98 17.54 8.51
N GLY A 42 0.34 17.50 8.32
CA GLY A 42 1.18 16.50 8.97
C GLY A 42 1.08 16.71 10.48
N LYS A 43 0.48 15.75 11.18
CA LYS A 43 0.62 15.64 12.64
C LYS A 43 2.11 15.79 12.94
N GLN A 44 2.47 16.76 13.78
CA GLN A 44 3.87 16.97 14.18
C GLN A 44 4.44 15.61 14.61
N ALA A 45 5.47 15.15 13.92
CA ALA A 45 6.16 13.92 14.30
C ALA A 45 6.60 14.08 15.75
N LEU A 46 6.08 13.25 16.64
CA LEU A 46 6.52 13.22 18.03
C LEU A 46 8.02 12.91 18.02
N ASP A 47 8.82 13.80 18.59
CA ASP A 47 10.24 13.55 18.79
C ASP A 47 10.37 12.36 19.76
N VAL A 48 10.76 11.21 19.20
CA VAL A 48 10.78 9.92 19.91
C VAL A 48 11.80 9.95 21.05
N GLU A 49 12.90 10.68 20.90
CA GLU A 49 13.94 10.79 21.91
C GLU A 49 13.48 11.70 23.06
N LYS A 50 12.88 12.84 22.71
CA LYS A 50 12.27 13.74 23.70
C LYS A 50 11.16 13.06 24.50
N THR A 51 10.27 12.34 23.82
CA THR A 51 9.17 11.61 24.49
C THR A 51 9.66 10.51 25.41
N GLN A 52 10.76 9.82 25.07
CA GLN A 52 11.39 8.85 25.97
C GLN A 52 12.01 9.51 27.21
N SER A 53 12.68 10.65 27.04
CA SER A 53 13.23 11.42 28.16
C SER A 53 12.13 11.95 29.09
N ASP A 54 11.04 12.49 28.53
CA ASP A 54 9.89 12.98 29.28
C ASP A 54 9.20 11.86 30.09
N LEU A 55 9.11 10.65 29.52
CA LEU A 55 8.58 9.48 30.21
C LEU A 55 9.48 9.04 31.38
N ALA A 56 10.80 9.04 31.20
CA ALA A 56 11.73 8.71 32.28
C ALA A 56 11.61 9.71 33.44
N ALA A 57 11.57 11.01 33.14
CA ALA A 57 11.38 12.05 34.15
C ALA A 57 10.02 11.91 34.88
N ALA A 58 8.96 11.51 34.17
CA ALA A 58 7.66 11.28 34.78
C ALA A 58 7.65 10.07 35.75
N TRP A 59 8.37 9.00 35.42
CA TRP A 59 8.56 7.86 36.31
C TRP A 59 9.34 8.24 37.58
N ASP A 60 10.43 9.00 37.44
CA ASP A 60 11.20 9.49 38.58
C ASP A 60 10.36 10.39 39.50
N HIS A 61 9.52 11.24 38.91
CA HIS A 61 8.61 12.09 39.65
C HIS A 61 7.57 11.28 40.44
N ILE A 62 6.97 10.26 39.81
CA ILE A 62 6.02 9.34 40.48
C ILE A 62 6.70 8.65 41.67
N ALA A 63 7.90 8.12 41.48
CA ALA A 63 8.66 7.47 42.56
C ALA A 63 8.95 8.45 43.72
N GLY A 64 9.24 9.72 43.40
CA GLY A 64 9.41 10.79 44.39
C GLY A 64 8.12 11.06 45.19
N LEU A 65 6.98 11.16 44.51
CA LEU A 65 5.67 11.36 45.15
C LEU A 65 5.27 10.17 46.02
N GLU A 66 5.52 8.94 45.58
CA GLU A 66 5.26 7.73 46.37
C GLU A 66 6.07 7.72 47.67
N LYS A 67 7.35 8.11 47.60
CA LYS A 67 8.21 8.25 48.78
C LYS A 67 7.68 9.32 49.75
N GLN A 68 7.36 10.51 49.24
CA GLN A 68 6.79 11.59 50.06
C GLN A 68 5.48 11.18 50.72
N LEU A 69 4.63 10.45 49.98
CA LEU A 69 3.37 9.94 50.49
C LEU A 69 3.58 8.92 51.61
N ALA A 70 4.56 8.03 51.49
CA ALA A 70 4.92 7.07 52.52
C ALA A 70 5.44 7.77 53.79
N GLU A 71 6.31 8.77 53.63
CA GLU A 71 6.84 9.59 54.75
C GLU A 71 5.72 10.37 55.45
N ALA A 72 4.82 11.01 54.70
CA ALA A 72 3.69 11.76 55.24
C ALA A 72 2.73 10.85 56.03
N LYS A 73 2.46 9.64 55.51
CA LYS A 73 1.64 8.63 56.19
C LYS A 73 2.30 8.13 57.47
N ALA A 74 3.60 7.86 57.44
CA ALA A 74 4.36 7.45 58.62
C ALA A 74 4.38 8.55 59.71
N ALA A 75 4.41 9.82 59.30
CA ALA A 75 4.35 10.97 60.21
C ALA A 75 2.92 11.32 60.69
N GLY A 76 1.87 10.61 60.23
CA GLY A 76 0.48 10.94 60.54
C GLY A 76 0.00 12.30 59.98
N SER A 77 0.70 12.83 58.98
CA SER A 77 0.38 14.11 58.34
C SER A 77 -0.77 13.96 57.33
N LYS A 78 -1.48 15.06 57.01
CA LYS A 78 -2.51 15.06 55.96
C LYS A 78 -1.87 14.75 54.60
N SER A 79 -2.27 13.63 53.97
CA SER A 79 -1.68 13.12 52.72
C SER A 79 -2.54 13.30 51.46
N ALA A 80 -3.75 13.87 51.57
CA ALA A 80 -4.72 13.91 50.47
C ALA A 80 -4.21 14.64 49.21
N ASP A 81 -3.42 15.69 49.38
CA ASP A 81 -2.84 16.45 48.26
C ASP A 81 -1.79 15.60 47.50
N LEU A 82 -0.87 14.94 48.22
CA LEU A 82 0.12 14.03 47.63
C LEU A 82 -0.54 12.84 46.93
N GLU A 83 -1.63 12.30 47.49
CA GLU A 83 -2.40 11.24 46.84
C GLU A 83 -3.06 11.71 45.54
N GLN A 84 -3.54 12.95 45.51
CA GLN A 84 -4.09 13.55 44.28
C GLN A 84 -3.00 13.80 43.25
N GLN A 85 -1.87 14.37 43.66
CA GLN A 85 -0.71 14.59 42.78
C GLN A 85 -0.20 13.27 42.17
N LEU A 86 -0.14 12.20 42.97
CA LEU A 86 0.27 10.88 42.51
C LEU A 86 -0.70 10.33 41.46
N ARG A 87 -2.02 10.41 41.73
CA ARG A 87 -3.05 10.00 40.76
C ARG A 87 -2.93 10.76 39.44
N ASP A 88 -2.76 12.08 39.51
CA ASP A 88 -2.66 12.93 38.33
C ASP A 88 -1.37 12.64 37.54
N ALA A 89 -0.24 12.42 38.23
CA ALA A 89 1.02 12.05 37.61
C ALA A 89 0.92 10.67 36.90
N GLN A 90 0.33 9.67 37.56
CA GLN A 90 0.07 8.35 36.98
C GLN A 90 -0.82 8.45 35.74
N ALA A 91 -1.91 9.23 35.80
CA ALA A 91 -2.82 9.42 34.65
C ALA A 91 -2.14 10.10 33.44
N ARG A 92 -1.24 11.06 33.69
CA ARG A 92 -0.44 11.70 32.63
C ARG A 92 0.53 10.72 31.99
N LEU A 93 1.22 9.91 32.80
CA LEU A 93 2.14 8.88 32.34
C LEU A 93 1.43 7.85 31.45
N THR A 94 0.29 7.32 31.90
CA THR A 94 -0.48 6.34 31.11
C THR A 94 -0.93 6.91 29.78
N THR A 95 -1.33 8.19 29.76
CA THR A 95 -1.70 8.88 28.52
C THR A 95 -0.51 8.97 27.55
N ARG A 96 0.67 9.38 28.03
CA ARG A 96 1.87 9.47 27.18
C ARG A 96 2.38 8.11 26.70
N GLN A 97 2.27 7.08 27.52
CA GLN A 97 2.60 5.71 27.10
C GLN A 97 1.69 5.25 25.95
N ALA A 98 0.38 5.45 26.08
CA ALA A 98 -0.59 5.09 25.04
C ALA A 98 -0.33 5.84 23.71
N GLU A 99 0.02 7.13 23.77
CA GLU A 99 0.37 7.89 22.57
C GLU A 99 1.65 7.39 21.89
N LEU A 100 2.68 7.03 22.67
CA LEU A 100 3.92 6.47 22.13
C LEU A 100 3.66 5.10 21.49
N GLU A 101 2.86 4.26 22.13
CA GLU A 101 2.44 2.96 21.57
C GLU A 101 1.64 3.14 20.28
N ALA A 102 0.69 4.08 20.23
CA ALA A 102 -0.06 4.40 19.02
C ALA A 102 0.87 4.86 17.88
N SER A 103 1.84 5.72 18.18
CA SER A 103 2.84 6.19 17.21
C SER A 103 3.75 5.06 16.70
N ARG A 104 4.16 4.14 17.59
CA ARG A 104 4.92 2.94 17.22
C ARG A 104 4.10 2.01 16.31
N ALA A 105 2.84 1.76 16.65
CA ALA A 105 1.93 0.96 15.84
C ALA A 105 1.67 1.59 14.46
N GLU A 106 1.49 2.91 14.39
CA GLU A 106 1.39 3.65 13.12
C GLU A 106 2.66 3.47 12.27
N SER A 107 3.83 3.62 12.90
CA SER A 107 5.12 3.43 12.23
C SER A 107 5.31 2.00 11.71
N GLU A 108 4.89 1.00 12.48
CA GLU A 108 4.94 -0.42 12.08
C GLU A 108 4.01 -0.70 10.90
N ASN A 109 2.77 -0.22 10.96
CA ASN A 109 1.80 -0.32 9.86
C ASN A 109 2.33 0.34 8.58
N LEU A 110 2.98 1.49 8.70
CA LEU A 110 3.62 2.17 7.57
C LEU A 110 4.79 1.35 7.00
N ARG A 111 5.65 0.80 7.86
CA ARG A 111 6.74 -0.09 7.43
C ARG A 111 6.21 -1.31 6.68
N GLU A 112 5.18 -1.96 7.21
CA GLU A 112 4.55 -3.11 6.57
C GLU A 112 3.91 -2.73 5.22
N ALA A 113 3.26 -1.57 5.14
CA ALA A 113 2.70 -1.05 3.90
C ALA A 113 3.78 -0.81 2.84
N VAL A 114 4.93 -0.24 3.22
CA VAL A 114 6.09 -0.05 2.33
C VAL A 114 6.63 -1.39 1.85
N VAL A 115 6.82 -2.35 2.75
CA VAL A 115 7.27 -3.71 2.38
C VAL A 115 6.30 -4.33 1.38
N ARG A 116 5.01 -4.31 1.65
CA ARG A 116 3.97 -4.84 0.75
C ARG A 116 3.98 -4.15 -0.62
N ALA A 117 4.14 -2.83 -0.65
CA ALA A 117 4.20 -2.07 -1.90
C ALA A 117 5.49 -2.34 -2.71
N SER A 118 6.58 -2.70 -2.04
CA SER A 118 7.85 -3.05 -2.69
C SER A 118 7.90 -4.48 -3.24
N GLN A 119 6.98 -5.36 -2.82
CA GLN A 119 6.93 -6.72 -3.35
C GLN A 119 6.52 -6.69 -4.83
N PRO A 120 7.25 -7.38 -5.72
CA PRO A 120 6.84 -7.51 -7.10
C PRO A 120 5.48 -8.20 -7.15
N PRO A 121 4.57 -7.79 -8.06
CA PRO A 121 3.32 -8.51 -8.24
C PRO A 121 3.63 -9.98 -8.53
N PRO A 122 2.80 -10.93 -8.09
CA PRO A 122 2.99 -12.32 -8.46
C PRO A 122 3.05 -12.42 -9.98
N ILE A 123 4.12 -13.03 -10.50
CA ILE A 123 4.29 -13.26 -11.94
C ILE A 123 3.09 -14.10 -12.38
N GLN A 124 2.14 -13.47 -13.05
CA GLN A 124 0.98 -14.19 -13.56
C GLN A 124 1.49 -15.15 -14.62
N ALA A 125 1.36 -16.45 -14.40
CA ALA A 125 1.68 -17.48 -15.39
C ALA A 125 0.76 -17.28 -16.60
N ARG A 126 1.21 -16.46 -17.56
CA ARG A 126 0.52 -16.25 -18.83
C ARG A 126 0.79 -17.49 -19.68
N GLY A 127 -0.26 -18.04 -20.29
CA GLY A 127 -0.09 -19.07 -21.30
C GLY A 127 0.69 -18.53 -22.51
N CYS A 128 1.32 -19.41 -23.26
CA CYS A 128 2.11 -19.03 -24.44
C CYS A 128 1.30 -18.15 -25.39
N PRO A 129 1.75 -16.93 -25.74
CA PRO A 129 0.99 -16.03 -26.61
C PRO A 129 0.85 -16.58 -28.04
N LYS A 130 1.70 -17.54 -28.43
CA LYS A 130 1.62 -18.20 -29.74
C LYS A 130 0.58 -19.33 -29.79
N CYS A 131 0.43 -20.10 -28.71
CA CYS A 131 -0.34 -21.36 -28.77
C CYS A 131 -1.20 -21.68 -27.53
N GLY A 132 -1.22 -20.81 -26.53
CA GLY A 132 -1.92 -21.00 -25.25
C GLY A 132 -1.34 -22.09 -24.34
N GLY A 133 -0.24 -22.74 -24.75
CA GLY A 133 0.38 -23.82 -23.99
C GLY A 133 1.01 -23.36 -22.68
N LYS A 134 1.21 -24.30 -21.75
CA LYS A 134 1.92 -24.05 -20.49
C LYS A 134 3.34 -23.57 -20.78
N MET A 135 3.76 -22.55 -20.03
CA MET A 135 5.12 -22.05 -20.01
C MET A 135 5.80 -22.53 -18.74
N ILE A 136 7.06 -22.89 -18.87
CA ILE A 136 7.94 -23.27 -17.77
C ILE A 136 9.09 -22.29 -17.71
N GLU A 137 9.49 -21.90 -16.49
CA GLU A 137 10.67 -21.09 -16.29
C GLU A 137 11.89 -21.92 -16.73
N TYR A 138 12.71 -21.33 -17.59
CA TYR A 138 13.94 -21.91 -18.09
C TYR A 138 15.09 -20.97 -17.75
N GLN A 139 15.95 -21.41 -16.84
CA GLN A 139 17.10 -20.65 -16.39
C GLN A 139 18.40 -21.26 -16.94
N HIS A 140 19.18 -20.45 -17.65
CA HIS A 140 20.50 -20.84 -18.15
C HIS A 140 21.50 -19.70 -17.93
N ASP A 141 22.50 -19.92 -17.07
CA ASP A 141 23.45 -18.89 -16.62
C ASP A 141 22.73 -17.63 -16.09
N VAL A 142 22.82 -16.52 -16.82
CA VAL A 142 22.16 -15.24 -16.50
C VAL A 142 20.80 -15.07 -17.17
N VAL A 143 20.43 -16.00 -18.04
CA VAL A 143 19.21 -15.93 -18.82
C VAL A 143 18.07 -16.53 -18.01
N ARG A 144 17.15 -15.69 -17.56
CA ARG A 144 15.80 -16.10 -17.14
C ARG A 144 14.87 -15.85 -18.31
N ALA A 145 14.14 -16.88 -18.72
CA ALA A 145 13.19 -16.83 -19.80
C ALA A 145 12.12 -17.90 -19.60
N ASP A 146 10.95 -17.71 -20.19
CA ASP A 146 9.90 -18.70 -20.20
C ASP A 146 9.89 -19.48 -21.50
N ARG A 147 9.92 -20.82 -21.39
CA ARG A 147 9.84 -21.73 -22.54
C ARG A 147 8.46 -22.39 -22.59
N CYS A 148 7.83 -22.34 -23.75
CA CYS A 148 6.60 -23.09 -23.98
C CYS A 148 6.88 -24.58 -24.23
N GLU A 149 6.22 -25.47 -23.49
CA GLU A 149 6.38 -26.93 -23.68
C GLU A 149 5.77 -27.44 -25.00
N LYS A 150 4.81 -26.70 -25.57
CA LYS A 150 4.04 -27.12 -26.75
C LYS A 150 4.65 -26.68 -28.08
N CYS A 151 5.04 -25.41 -28.18
CA CYS A 151 5.60 -24.85 -29.42
C CYS A 151 7.10 -24.53 -29.32
N HIS A 152 7.71 -24.80 -28.16
CA HIS A 152 9.12 -24.53 -27.86
C HIS A 152 9.57 -23.07 -28.06
N GLY A 153 8.61 -22.13 -28.09
CA GLY A 153 8.89 -20.70 -28.13
C GLY A 153 9.47 -20.22 -26.80
N ILE A 154 10.40 -19.27 -26.87
CA ILE A 154 11.05 -18.65 -25.72
C ILE A 154 10.59 -17.20 -25.64
N PHE A 155 10.20 -16.78 -24.45
CA PHE A 155 9.69 -15.44 -24.16
C PHE A 155 10.46 -14.86 -22.98
N PHE A 156 10.67 -13.55 -23.01
CA PHE A 156 11.36 -12.80 -21.98
C PHE A 156 10.39 -11.80 -21.37
N ASP A 157 10.45 -11.61 -20.05
CA ASP A 157 9.74 -10.52 -19.42
C ASP A 157 10.42 -9.18 -19.69
N ASN A 158 9.73 -8.09 -19.35
CA ASN A 158 10.21 -6.75 -19.59
C ASN A 158 11.56 -6.50 -18.86
N GLY A 159 12.59 -6.12 -19.61
CA GLY A 159 13.93 -5.85 -19.08
C GLY A 159 14.85 -7.08 -18.99
N GLU A 160 14.33 -8.29 -19.15
CA GLU A 160 15.15 -9.51 -19.07
C GLU A 160 16.04 -9.69 -20.29
N LEU A 161 15.52 -9.42 -21.50
CA LEU A 161 16.31 -9.50 -22.73
C LEU A 161 17.47 -8.48 -22.72
N GLU A 162 17.22 -7.26 -22.22
CA GLU A 162 18.24 -6.22 -22.08
C GLU A 162 19.33 -6.61 -21.09
N ALA A 163 18.98 -7.25 -19.97
CA ALA A 163 19.94 -7.76 -18.99
C ALA A 163 20.83 -8.86 -19.60
N VAL A 164 20.21 -9.76 -20.37
CA VAL A 164 20.91 -10.83 -21.08
C VAL A 164 21.85 -10.28 -22.16
N MET A 165 21.42 -9.26 -22.91
CA MET A 165 22.25 -8.59 -23.93
C MET A 165 23.45 -7.86 -23.30
N LYS A 166 23.28 -7.16 -22.19
CA LYS A 166 24.41 -6.52 -21.49
C LYS A 166 25.45 -7.54 -21.05
N HIS A 167 24.99 -8.63 -20.44
CA HIS A 167 25.90 -9.69 -19.98
C HIS A 167 26.60 -10.41 -21.13
N HIS A 168 25.92 -10.57 -22.27
CA HIS A 168 26.53 -11.10 -23.49
C HIS A 168 27.71 -10.27 -23.98
N ASP A 169 27.53 -8.95 -24.03
CA ASP A 169 28.55 -8.05 -24.53
C ASP A 169 29.78 -8.07 -23.62
N GLU A 170 29.57 -8.09 -22.29
CA GLU A 170 30.63 -8.34 -21.31
C GLU A 170 31.35 -9.68 -21.53
N GLN A 171 30.60 -10.76 -21.79
CA GLN A 171 31.17 -12.08 -22.04
C GLN A 171 31.96 -12.17 -23.34
N LEU A 172 31.49 -11.52 -24.42
CA LEU A 172 32.23 -11.43 -25.68
C LEU A 172 33.53 -10.64 -25.53
N LEU A 173 33.50 -9.53 -24.79
CA LEU A 173 34.70 -8.76 -24.44
C LEU A 173 35.69 -9.59 -23.61
N ALA A 174 35.18 -10.51 -22.78
CA ALA A 174 35.97 -11.47 -22.01
C ALA A 174 36.39 -12.73 -22.81
N GLY A 175 36.13 -12.80 -24.13
CA GLY A 175 36.52 -13.92 -24.98
C GLY A 175 35.72 -15.21 -24.78
N LYS A 176 34.56 -15.15 -24.11
CA LYS A 176 33.68 -16.31 -23.87
C LYS A 176 32.71 -16.54 -25.04
N LYS A 177 32.14 -17.75 -25.10
CA LYS A 177 31.15 -18.12 -26.11
C LYS A 177 29.82 -17.37 -25.88
N SER A 178 29.21 -16.91 -26.97
CA SER A 178 27.91 -16.26 -26.95
C SER A 178 26.80 -17.17 -26.41
N TRP A 179 26.00 -16.66 -25.45
CA TRP A 179 24.79 -17.34 -24.95
C TRP A 179 23.79 -17.66 -26.08
N TYR A 180 23.75 -16.84 -27.15
CA TYR A 180 22.86 -17.04 -28.29
C TYR A 180 23.06 -18.41 -28.94
N SER A 181 24.32 -18.84 -29.07
CA SER A 181 24.65 -20.15 -29.65
C SER A 181 24.26 -21.32 -28.75
N ALA A 182 24.23 -21.12 -27.43
CA ALA A 182 23.74 -22.14 -26.49
C ALA A 182 22.21 -22.26 -26.55
N PHE A 183 21.52 -21.16 -26.83
CA PHE A 183 20.06 -21.10 -26.81
C PHE A 183 19.40 -21.48 -28.14
N PHE A 184 19.93 -21.00 -29.26
CA PHE A 184 19.34 -21.18 -30.60
C PHE A 184 20.12 -22.16 -31.49
N GLY A 185 21.24 -22.69 -30.98
CA GLY A 185 22.15 -23.56 -31.72
C GLY A 185 22.95 -22.80 -32.78
N ARG A 186 24.03 -23.41 -33.24
CA ARG A 186 24.70 -23.02 -34.49
C ARG A 186 24.14 -23.91 -35.59
N LYS A 187 23.59 -23.31 -36.64
CA LYS A 187 23.27 -24.03 -37.88
C LYS A 187 24.53 -24.23 -38.71
#